data_AF-A0A1I1P5I3-F1
#
_entry.id   AF-A0A1I1P5I3-F1
#
_cell.length_a   1.000
_cell.length_b   1.000
_cell.length_c   1.000
_cell.angle_alpha   90.00
_cell.angle_beta   90.00
_cell.angle_gamma   90.00
#
_symmetry.space_group_name_H-M   'P 1'
#
loop_
_entity.id
_entity.type
_entity.pdbx_description
1 polymer ?
#
loop_
_entity_poly.entity_id
_entity_poly.type
_entity_poly.pdbx_seq_one_letter_code
_entity_poly.pdbx_strand_id
1 'polypeptide(L)'
;MNNEKDTFNPVAIFHSIVPVILAAFSYPLGNRKMMEVCGDRFNTFQRVFGMTLCSMPFWVIISISGVLSVGLPSKEQIFQSLIVAVFSGIIATILFFKATDIVSSDTHKLAVIESTQSGEVIFTVIGGVFIFHDKIPTFISLIGILLVVIGMILNSIIES
;
A
#
# COMPACT_ATOMS: atom_id res chain seq x y z
N MET A 1 8.60 26.48 19.72
CA MET A 1 8.84 26.72 18.29
C MET A 1 10.13 26.00 17.90
N ASN A 2 10.07 24.67 17.78
CA ASN A 2 11.24 23.86 17.41
C ASN A 2 11.27 23.74 15.90
N ASN A 3 12.26 24.41 15.33
CA ASN A 3 12.57 24.48 13.93
C ASN A 3 13.33 23.19 13.58
N GLU A 4 12.61 22.08 13.39
CA GLU A 4 13.15 20.91 12.67
C GLU A 4 13.32 21.35 11.22
N LYS A 5 14.52 21.83 10.90
CA LYS A 5 14.96 21.88 9.51
C LYS A 5 15.02 20.42 9.07
N ASP A 6 14.16 20.04 8.14
CA ASP A 6 14.26 18.78 7.38
C ASP A 6 15.64 18.76 6.69
N THR A 7 16.66 18.30 7.40
CA THR A 7 18.01 18.14 6.87
C THR A 7 17.97 17.05 5.83
N PHE A 8 18.20 17.41 4.57
CA PHE A 8 18.31 16.50 3.45
C PHE A 8 19.38 15.42 3.75
N ASN A 9 18.94 14.23 4.13
CA ASN A 9 19.81 13.09 4.41
C ASN A 9 19.77 12.12 3.21
N PRO A 10 20.74 12.20 2.28
CA PRO A 10 20.73 11.41 1.05
C PRO A 10 20.76 9.90 1.32
N VAL A 11 21.36 9.48 2.43
CA VAL A 11 21.41 8.07 2.83
C VAL A 11 20.03 7.59 3.26
N ALA A 12 19.29 8.37 4.06
CA ALA A 12 17.93 8.02 4.49
C ALA A 12 16.96 7.94 3.29
N ILE A 13 17.11 8.87 2.34
CA ILE A 13 16.34 8.87 1.08
C ILE A 13 16.63 7.59 0.29
N PHE A 14 17.91 7.23 0.12
CA PHE A 14 18.30 6.03 -0.61
C PHE A 14 17.73 4.75 0.02
N HIS A 15 17.80 4.62 1.36
CA HIS A 15 17.22 3.47 2.07
C HIS A 15 15.70 3.38 1.97
N SER A 16 15.01 4.48 1.68
CA SER A 16 13.55 4.52 1.52
C SER A 16 13.13 4.25 0.07
N ILE A 17 13.85 4.79 -0.91
CA ILE A 17 13.51 4.67 -2.33
C ILE A 17 13.74 3.24 -2.84
N VAL A 18 14.85 2.59 -2.46
CA VAL A 18 15.19 1.27 -3.00
C VAL A 18 14.11 0.23 -2.69
N PRO A 19 13.63 0.05 -1.44
CA PRO A 19 12.53 -0.87 -1.15
C PRO A 19 11.23 -0.51 -1.86
N VAL A 20 10.91 0.78 -2.00
CA VAL A 20 9.69 1.24 -2.69
C VAL A 20 9.71 0.86 -4.16
N ILE A 21 10.84 1.07 -4.85
CA ILE A 21 10.99 0.67 -6.25
C ILE A 21 10.85 -0.86 -6.37
N LEU A 22 11.54 -1.62 -5.52
CA LEU A 22 11.44 -3.08 -5.53
C LEU A 22 10.00 -3.56 -5.31
N ALA A 23 9.27 -2.94 -4.38
CA ALA A 23 7.87 -3.25 -4.11
C ALA A 23 6.96 -2.93 -5.31
N ALA A 24 7.17 -1.78 -5.95
CA ALA A 24 6.39 -1.35 -7.11
C ALA A 24 6.46 -2.32 -8.30
N PHE A 25 7.57 -3.04 -8.48
CA PHE A 25 7.69 -4.10 -9.48
C PHE A 25 7.23 -5.46 -8.95
N SER A 26 7.59 -5.79 -7.70
CA SER A 26 7.31 -7.11 -7.12
C SER A 26 5.82 -7.35 -6.93
N TYR A 27 5.05 -6.31 -6.58
CA TYR A 27 3.63 -6.44 -6.31
C TYR A 27 2.80 -6.82 -7.56
N PRO A 28 2.81 -6.06 -8.68
CA PRO A 28 2.05 -6.42 -9.88
C PRO A 28 2.51 -7.76 -10.46
N LEU A 29 3.83 -8.00 -10.46
CA LEU A 29 4.39 -9.26 -10.95
C LEU A 29 3.92 -10.46 -10.11
N GLY A 30 3.95 -10.33 -8.78
CA GLY A 30 3.50 -11.35 -7.85
C GLY A 30 2.01 -11.63 -7.99
N ASN A 31 1.18 -10.59 -8.12
CA ASN A 31 -0.26 -10.74 -8.32
C ASN A 31 -0.57 -11.51 -9.62
N ARG A 32 0.06 -11.11 -10.73
CA ARG A 32 -0.09 -11.79 -12.04
C ARG A 32 0.38 -13.22 -12.01
N LYS A 33 1.54 -13.48 -11.41
CA LYS A 33 2.06 -14.85 -11.30
C LYS A 33 1.13 -15.71 -10.45
N MET A 34 0.53 -15.13 -9.43
CA MET A 34 -0.42 -15.86 -8.60
C MET A 34 -1.70 -16.20 -9.36
N MET A 35 -2.21 -15.31 -10.22
CA MET A 35 -3.35 -15.61 -11.11
C MET A 35 -3.01 -16.73 -12.09
N GLU A 36 -1.82 -16.68 -12.71
CA GLU A 36 -1.36 -17.69 -13.67
C GLU A 36 -1.17 -19.08 -13.04
N VAL A 37 -0.51 -19.15 -11.88
CA VAL A 37 -0.14 -20.42 -11.24
C VAL A 37 -1.31 -21.07 -10.51
N CYS A 38 -2.17 -20.27 -9.86
CA CYS A 38 -3.34 -20.81 -9.17
C CYS A 38 -4.50 -21.08 -10.13
N GLY A 39 -4.67 -20.26 -11.17
CA GLY A 39 -5.86 -20.29 -12.04
C GLY A 39 -7.14 -20.36 -11.22
N ASP A 40 -8.08 -21.21 -11.64
CA ASP A 40 -9.35 -21.43 -10.96
C ASP A 40 -9.27 -22.36 -9.74
N ARG A 41 -8.07 -22.85 -9.36
CA ARG A 41 -7.91 -23.81 -8.25
C ARG A 41 -8.19 -23.20 -6.89
N PHE A 42 -7.97 -21.89 -6.76
CA PHE A 42 -8.15 -21.16 -5.51
C PHE A 42 -8.90 -19.86 -5.77
N ASN A 43 -9.97 -19.64 -5.00
CA ASN A 43 -10.68 -18.38 -5.06
C ASN A 43 -9.84 -17.24 -4.45
N THR A 44 -10.28 -15.99 -4.66
CA THR A 44 -9.60 -14.79 -4.16
C THR A 44 -9.25 -14.86 -2.67
N PHE A 45 -10.19 -15.30 -1.82
CA PHE A 45 -9.97 -15.40 -0.38
C PHE A 45 -8.85 -16.38 -0.03
N GLN A 46 -8.84 -17.56 -0.64
CA GLN A 46 -7.82 -18.59 -0.42
C GLN A 46 -6.45 -18.12 -0.89
N ARG A 47 -6.38 -17.42 -2.02
CA ARG A 47 -5.13 -16.84 -2.54
C ARG A 47 -4.59 -15.78 -1.57
N VAL A 48 -5.43 -14.83 -1.15
CA VAL A 48 -5.04 -13.79 -0.17
C VAL A 48 -4.55 -14.44 1.12
N PHE A 49 -5.31 -15.40 1.67
CA PHE A 49 -4.91 -16.13 2.87
C PHE A 49 -3.56 -16.85 2.70
N GLY A 50 -3.35 -17.55 1.58
CA GLY A 50 -2.10 -18.23 1.28
C GLY A 50 -0.91 -17.28 1.20
N MET A 51 -1.08 -16.14 0.51
CA MET A 51 -0.06 -15.08 0.44
C MET A 51 0.26 -14.50 1.82
N THR A 52 -0.77 -14.23 2.64
CA THR A 52 -0.60 -13.77 4.02
C THR A 52 0.17 -14.79 4.86
N LEU A 53 -0.22 -16.07 4.82
CA LEU A 53 0.42 -17.13 5.59
C LEU A 53 1.90 -17.31 5.21
N CYS A 54 2.20 -17.32 3.91
CA CYS A 54 3.58 -17.41 3.41
C CYS A 54 4.45 -16.21 3.82
N SER A 55 3.85 -15.04 4.06
CA SER A 55 4.57 -13.84 4.51
C SER A 55 4.79 -13.79 6.04
N MET A 56 4.08 -14.60 6.83
CA MET A 56 4.15 -14.57 8.29
C MET A 56 5.58 -14.72 8.86
N PRO A 57 6.44 -15.63 8.35
CA PRO A 57 7.80 -15.77 8.88
C PRO A 57 8.59 -14.45 8.82
N PHE A 58 8.47 -13.70 7.72
CA PHE A 58 9.12 -12.41 7.55
C PHE A 58 8.62 -11.38 8.58
N TRP A 59 7.30 -11.29 8.76
CA TRP A 59 6.70 -10.35 9.71
C TRP A 59 7.00 -10.69 11.17
N VAL A 60 7.07 -11.98 11.52
CA VAL A 60 7.47 -12.42 12.86
C VAL A 60 8.90 -12.01 13.18
N ILE A 61 9.83 -12.18 12.23
CA ILE A 61 11.24 -11.77 12.42
C ILE A 61 11.35 -10.25 12.64
N ILE A 62 10.63 -9.45 11.86
CA ILE A 62 10.60 -7.98 12.02
C ILE A 62 9.95 -7.60 13.35
N SER A 63 8.84 -8.25 13.72
CA SER A 63 8.14 -7.97 14.98
C SER A 63 9.04 -8.24 16.19
N ILE A 64 9.77 -9.35 16.21
CA ILE A 64 10.73 -9.68 17.27
C ILE A 64 11.83 -8.62 17.32
N SER A 65 12.43 -8.29 16.17
CA SER A 65 13.50 -7.29 16.08
C SER A 65 13.05 -5.91 16.56
N GLY A 66 11.81 -5.52 16.25
CA GLY A 66 11.19 -4.28 16.71
C GLY A 66 10.98 -4.26 18.21
N VAL A 67 10.41 -5.33 18.79
CA VAL A 67 10.22 -5.43 20.24
C VAL A 67 11.55 -5.38 21.00
N LEU A 68 12.61 -6.00 20.46
CA LEU A 68 13.94 -5.95 21.07
C LEU A 68 14.59 -4.56 20.97
N SER A 69 14.23 -3.76 19.97
CA SER A 69 14.85 -2.45 19.70
C SER A 69 14.11 -1.28 20.37
N VAL A 70 12.78 -1.29 20.36
CA VAL A 70 11.94 -0.17 20.85
C VAL A 70 10.92 -0.57 21.93
N GLY A 71 10.84 -1.85 22.29
CA GLY A 71 9.89 -2.37 23.28
C GLY A 71 8.51 -2.69 22.70
N LEU A 72 7.54 -2.96 23.59
CA LEU A 72 6.17 -3.29 23.19
C LEU A 72 5.40 -2.04 22.74
N PRO A 73 4.50 -2.17 21.74
CA PRO A 73 3.65 -1.07 21.32
C PRO A 73 2.65 -0.68 22.42
N SER A 74 2.23 0.59 22.40
CA SER A 74 1.19 1.09 23.30
C SER A 74 -0.19 0.51 22.98
N LYS A 75 -1.13 0.56 23.94
CA LYS A 75 -2.52 0.11 23.75
C LYS A 75 -3.21 0.83 22.59
N GLU A 76 -2.94 2.12 22.43
CA GLU A 76 -3.48 2.95 21.36
C GLU A 76 -2.99 2.46 19.99
N GLN A 77 -1.69 2.17 19.85
CA GLN A 77 -1.12 1.63 18.61
C GLN A 77 -1.69 0.26 18.25
N ILE A 78 -1.92 -0.61 19.24
CA ILE A 78 -2.57 -1.91 19.02
C ILE A 78 -4.00 -1.71 18.49
N PHE A 79 -4.76 -0.79 19.08
CA PHE A 79 -6.13 -0.52 18.65
C PHE A 79 -6.19 0.08 17.24
N GLN A 80 -5.35 1.07 16.94
CA GLN A 80 -5.29 1.70 15.62
C GLN A 80 -4.83 0.71 14.54
N SER A 81 -3.80 -0.10 14.83
CA SER A 81 -3.33 -1.14 13.90
C SER A 81 -4.38 -2.22 13.64
N LEU A 82 -5.20 -2.59 14.64
CA LEU A 82 -6.32 -3.51 14.46
C LEU A 82 -7.37 -2.94 13.48
N ILE A 83 -7.73 -1.67 13.63
CA ILE A 83 -8.64 -0.99 12.70
C ILE A 83 -8.08 -1.04 11.27
N VAL A 84 -6.82 -0.64 11.09
CA VAL A 84 -6.15 -0.65 9.78
C VAL A 84 -6.09 -2.07 9.21
N ALA A 85 -5.76 -3.08 10.01
CA ALA A 85 -5.69 -4.47 9.59
C ALA A 85 -7.05 -5.00 9.10
N VAL A 86 -8.15 -4.63 9.76
CA VAL A 86 -9.50 -5.05 9.34
C VAL A 86 -9.93 -4.35 8.05
N PHE A 87 -9.84 -3.02 8.01
CA PHE A 87 -10.36 -2.25 6.88
C PHE A 87 -9.45 -2.33 5.64
N SER A 88 -8.16 -2.06 5.78
CA SER A 88 -7.20 -2.10 4.66
C SER A 88 -6.75 -3.54 4.39
N GLY A 89 -6.33 -4.25 5.44
CA GLY A 89 -5.72 -5.57 5.30
C GLY A 89 -6.69 -6.69 4.88
N ILE A 90 -7.94 -6.68 5.38
CA ILE A 90 -8.92 -7.72 5.05
C ILE A 90 -9.91 -7.21 4.00
N ILE A 91 -10.68 -6.17 4.31
CA ILE A 91 -11.81 -5.75 3.46
C ILE A 91 -11.31 -5.20 2.11
N ALA A 92 -10.49 -4.14 2.14
CA ALA A 92 -10.02 -3.49 0.92
C ALA A 92 -9.15 -4.41 0.08
N THR A 93 -8.22 -5.15 0.70
CA THR A 93 -7.35 -6.10 0.01
C THR A 93 -8.17 -7.18 -0.71
N ILE A 94 -9.15 -7.80 -0.05
CA ILE A 94 -9.97 -8.84 -0.70
C ILE A 94 -10.80 -8.27 -1.85
N LEU A 95 -11.41 -7.09 -1.67
CA LEU A 95 -12.16 -6.42 -2.74
C LEU A 95 -11.27 -6.09 -3.93
N PHE A 96 -10.08 -5.56 -3.68
CA PHE A 96 -9.09 -5.26 -4.72
C PHE A 96 -8.67 -6.52 -5.48
N PHE A 97 -8.24 -7.56 -4.77
CA PHE A 97 -7.84 -8.82 -5.40
C PHE A 97 -9.01 -9.46 -6.15
N LYS A 98 -10.25 -9.29 -5.67
CA LYS A 98 -11.43 -9.78 -6.37
C LYS A 98 -11.66 -9.00 -7.68
N ALA A 99 -11.49 -7.69 -7.67
CA ALA A 99 -11.58 -6.87 -8.87
C ALA A 99 -10.52 -7.27 -9.90
N THR A 100 -9.27 -7.51 -9.47
CA THR A 100 -8.19 -7.97 -10.37
C THR A 100 -8.46 -9.37 -10.93
N ASP A 101 -9.08 -10.25 -10.14
CA ASP A 101 -9.44 -11.61 -10.54
C ASP A 101 -10.52 -11.61 -11.65
N ILE A 102 -11.51 -10.71 -11.55
CA ILE A 102 -12.58 -10.55 -12.54
C ILE A 102 -12.04 -10.13 -13.92
N VAL A 103 -10.98 -9.32 -13.97
CA VAL A 103 -10.38 -8.83 -15.22
C VAL A 103 -9.07 -9.54 -15.59
N SER A 104 -8.77 -10.67 -14.94
CA SER A 104 -7.48 -11.36 -15.06
C SER A 104 -7.11 -11.80 -16.49
N SER A 105 -8.08 -11.91 -17.40
CA SER A 105 -7.87 -12.24 -18.81
C SER A 105 -7.44 -11.04 -19.67
N ASP A 106 -7.54 -9.82 -19.17
CA ASP A 106 -7.27 -8.58 -19.89
C ASP A 106 -6.21 -7.77 -19.14
N THR A 107 -4.95 -7.89 -19.58
CA THR A 107 -3.80 -7.22 -18.97
C THR A 107 -3.95 -5.70 -18.92
N HIS A 108 -4.68 -5.09 -19.87
CA HIS A 108 -4.92 -3.65 -19.89
C HIS A 108 -5.87 -3.25 -18.77
N LYS A 109 -7.03 -3.91 -18.66
CA LYS A 109 -7.98 -3.65 -17.56
C LYS A 109 -7.37 -3.94 -16.20
N LEU A 110 -6.53 -4.96 -16.12
CA LEU A 110 -5.79 -5.28 -14.90
C LEU A 110 -4.87 -4.12 -14.50
N ALA A 111 -4.10 -3.56 -15.44
CA ALA A 111 -3.24 -2.41 -15.19
C ALA A 111 -4.04 -1.18 -14.72
N VAL A 112 -5.22 -0.93 -15.30
CA VAL A 112 -6.11 0.15 -14.87
C VAL A 112 -6.54 -0.06 -13.41
N ILE A 113 -7.01 -1.26 -13.03
CA ILE A 113 -7.37 -1.55 -11.64
C ILE A 113 -6.17 -1.40 -10.70
N GLU A 114 -5.01 -1.94 -11.07
CA GLU A 114 -3.77 -1.80 -10.28
C GLU A 114 -3.37 -0.33 -10.11
N SER A 115 -3.54 0.51 -11.14
CA SER A 115 -3.23 1.95 -11.08
C SER A 115 -4.11 2.71 -10.08
N THR A 116 -5.35 2.26 -9.84
CA THR A 116 -6.26 2.90 -8.88
C THR A 116 -5.73 2.87 -7.44
N GLN A 117 -4.79 1.95 -7.13
CA GLN A 117 -4.13 1.89 -5.83
C GLN A 117 -3.39 3.20 -5.49
N SER A 118 -2.86 3.91 -6.49
CA SER A 118 -2.24 5.22 -6.27
C SER A 118 -3.22 6.29 -5.78
N GLY A 119 -4.53 6.08 -5.98
CA GLY A 119 -5.59 6.97 -5.49
C GLY A 119 -5.80 6.91 -3.98
N GLU A 120 -5.36 5.83 -3.33
CA GLU A 120 -5.40 5.69 -1.86
C GLU A 120 -4.66 6.86 -1.20
N VAL A 121 -3.60 7.38 -1.82
CA VAL A 121 -2.81 8.52 -1.30
C VAL A 121 -3.69 9.72 -0.98
N ILE A 122 -4.70 10.01 -1.80
CA ILE A 122 -5.61 11.14 -1.60
C ILE A 122 -6.43 10.93 -0.33
N PHE A 123 -7.02 9.74 -0.19
CA PHE A 123 -7.85 9.39 0.96
C PHE A 123 -7.04 9.28 2.25
N THR A 124 -5.82 8.76 2.18
CA THR A 124 -4.90 8.67 3.33
C THR A 124 -4.50 10.05 3.82
N VAL A 125 -4.21 10.99 2.91
CA VAL A 125 -3.90 12.38 3.31
C VAL A 125 -5.11 13.08 3.93
N ILE A 126 -6.29 12.96 3.30
CA ILE A 126 -7.53 13.55 3.82
C ILE A 126 -7.88 12.92 5.20
N GLY A 127 -7.86 11.60 5.30
CA GLY A 127 -8.13 10.85 6.52
C GLY A 127 -7.12 11.17 7.63
N GLY A 128 -5.84 11.27 7.32
CA GLY A 128 -4.79 11.71 8.26
C GLY A 128 -5.10 13.05 8.89
N VAL A 129 -5.44 14.04 8.06
CA VAL A 129 -5.76 15.40 8.52
C VAL A 129 -7.04 15.44 9.35
N PHE A 130 -8.12 14.80 8.89
CA PHE A 130 -9.44 14.92 9.54
C PHE A 130 -9.66 13.96 10.73
N ILE A 131 -9.09 12.75 10.68
CA ILE A 131 -9.32 11.70 11.69
C ILE A 131 -8.18 11.69 12.72
N PHE A 132 -6.94 11.73 12.24
CA PHE A 132 -5.75 11.60 13.09
C PHE A 132 -5.15 12.96 13.49
N HIS A 133 -5.73 14.06 13.02
CA HIS A 133 -5.27 15.44 13.28
C HIS A 133 -3.81 15.66 12.85
N ASP A 134 -3.39 14.99 11.77
CA ASP A 134 -2.08 15.18 11.16
C ASP A 134 -1.91 16.62 10.65
N LYS A 135 -0.66 17.05 10.47
CA LYS A 135 -0.35 18.37 9.91
C LYS A 135 -0.93 18.50 8.50
N ILE A 136 -1.56 19.63 8.22
CA ILE A 136 -2.06 19.97 6.89
C ILE A 136 -0.87 19.91 5.89
N PRO A 137 -1.05 19.28 4.72
CA PRO A 137 0.00 19.19 3.70
C PRO A 137 0.55 20.56 3.33
N THR A 138 1.85 20.62 3.09
CA THR A 138 2.48 21.83 2.58
C THR A 138 2.01 22.12 1.14
N PHE A 139 2.20 23.35 0.67
CA PHE A 139 1.87 23.72 -0.71
C PHE A 139 2.55 22.81 -1.75
N ILE A 140 3.80 22.41 -1.49
CA ILE A 140 4.57 21.50 -2.36
C ILE A 140 3.95 20.09 -2.33
N SER A 141 3.56 19.60 -1.16
CA SER A 141 2.85 18.32 -1.02
C SER A 141 1.53 18.31 -1.79
N LEU A 142 0.81 19.44 -1.78
CA LEU A 142 -0.44 19.59 -2.52
C LEU A 142 -0.23 19.51 -4.04
N ILE A 143 0.83 20.14 -4.57
CA ILE A 143 1.22 20.01 -5.98
C ILE A 143 1.54 18.54 -6.32
N GLY A 144 2.27 17.84 -5.45
CA GLY A 144 2.57 16.42 -5.63
C GLY A 144 1.32 15.55 -5.72
N ILE A 145 0.36 15.74 -4.80
CA ILE A 145 -0.93 15.03 -4.82
C ILE A 145 -1.70 15.34 -6.11
N LEU A 146 -1.74 16.61 -6.53
CA LEU A 146 -2.40 17.03 -7.76
C LEU A 146 -1.78 16.37 -9.01
N LEU A 147 -0.45 16.24 -9.06
CA LEU A 147 0.25 15.52 -10.13
C LEU A 147 -0.12 14.03 -10.16
N VAL A 148 -0.21 13.37 -9.00
CA VAL A 148 -0.67 11.97 -8.91
C VAL A 148 -2.09 11.83 -9.46
N VAL A 149 -3.01 12.71 -9.03
CA VAL A 149 -4.41 12.69 -9.48
C VAL A 149 -4.52 12.88 -10.99
N ILE A 150 -3.79 13.85 -11.56
CA ILE A 150 -3.76 14.09 -13.00
C ILE A 150 -3.21 12.86 -13.73
N GLY A 151 -2.12 12.27 -13.24
CA GLY A 151 -1.54 11.06 -13.82
C GLY A 151 -2.54 9.91 -13.86
N MET A 152 -3.29 9.68 -12.79
CA MET A 152 -4.33 8.65 -12.75
C MET A 152 -5.48 8.92 -13.74
N ILE A 153 -5.97 10.16 -13.81
CA ILE A 153 -7.05 10.54 -14.73
C ILE A 153 -6.59 10.34 -16.18
N LEU A 154 -5.38 10.79 -16.52
CA LEU A 154 -4.81 10.59 -17.84
C LEU A 154 -4.63 9.11 -18.17
N ASN A 155 -4.11 8.32 -17.24
CA ASN A 155 -3.97 6.87 -17.42
C ASN A 155 -5.33 6.22 -17.69
N SER A 156 -6.36 6.60 -16.92
CA SER A 156 -7.71 6.07 -17.09
C SER A 156 -8.37 6.47 -18.41
N ILE A 157 -8.05 7.64 -18.99
CA ILE A 157 -8.67 8.15 -20.24
C ILE A 157 -7.93 7.64 -21.48
N ILE A 158 -6.60 7.52 -21.40
CA ILE A 158 -5.78 7.08 -22.54
C ILE A 158 -5.91 5.56 -22.74
N GLU A 159 -6.16 4.81 -21.65
CA GLU A 159 -6.22 3.34 -21.66
C GLU A 159 -7.67 2.79 -21.65
N SER A 160 -8.70 3.64 -21.67
CA SER A 160 -10.12 3.29 -21.84
C SER A 160 -10.53 3.17 -23.30
#